data_AF-A0A1Y1N5R6-F1
#
_entry.id   AF-A0A1Y1N5R6-F1
#
_cell.length_a   1.000
_cell.length_b   1.000
_cell.length_c   1.000
_cell.angle_alpha   90.00
_cell.angle_beta   90.00
_cell.angle_gamma   90.00
#
_symmetry.space_group_name_H-M   'P 1'
#
loop_
_entity.id
_entity.type
_entity.pdbx_description
1 polymer ?
#
loop_
_entity_poly.entity_id
_entity_poly.type
_entity_poly.pdbx_seq_one_letter_code
_entity_poly.pdbx_strand_id
1 'polypeptide(L)'
;KISLWGILKSMIGKDMTKMTLPVSFNEPTSLLYRCGEDMEYADLLDLAAERADSIERLIYVAAFAASEYASTIGRVAKPFNPLLGETFEYVRPDKNYRFFIEQVSHHPPVGAAWAESPNWEY
;
A
#
# COMPACT_ATOMS: atom_id res chain seq x y z
N LYS A 1 24.10 -15.49 2.29
CA LYS A 1 22.67 -15.16 2.11
C LYS A 1 21.84 -16.35 2.55
N ILE A 2 20.91 -16.18 3.49
CA ILE A 2 20.01 -17.26 3.91
C ILE A 2 19.06 -17.56 2.74
N SER A 3 18.84 -18.84 2.42
CA SER A 3 17.95 -19.25 1.33
C SER A 3 16.49 -19.03 1.74
N LEU A 4 15.76 -18.21 0.97
CA LEU A 4 14.32 -17.99 1.16
C LEU A 4 13.54 -19.31 1.09
N TRP A 5 13.87 -20.16 0.11
CA TRP A 5 13.29 -21.50 -0.02
C TRP A 5 13.57 -22.39 1.20
N GLY A 6 14.76 -22.25 1.80
CA GLY A 6 15.14 -22.98 3.00
C GLY A 6 14.22 -22.72 4.20
N ILE A 7 13.63 -21.52 4.26
CA ILE A 7 12.64 -21.11 5.28
C ILE A 7 11.22 -21.48 4.85
N LEU A 8 10.84 -21.17 3.60
CA LEU A 8 9.47 -21.37 3.13
C LEU A 8 9.06 -22.84 3.09
N LYS A 9 10.00 -23.77 2.82
CA LYS A 9 9.70 -25.21 2.75
C LYS A 9 9.12 -25.79 4.04
N SER A 10 9.47 -25.23 5.21
CA SER A 10 8.93 -25.68 6.51
C SER A 10 7.64 -24.97 6.90
N MET A 11 7.17 -24.02 6.08
CA MET A 11 6.01 -23.17 6.32
C MET A 11 4.91 -23.32 5.26
N ILE A 12 5.00 -24.32 4.39
CA ILE A 12 3.98 -24.63 3.37
C ILE A 12 2.62 -24.78 4.04
N GLY A 13 1.61 -24.04 3.54
CA GLY A 13 0.24 -24.05 4.06
C GLY A 13 -0.05 -23.08 5.20
N LYS A 14 0.94 -22.33 5.70
CA LYS A 14 0.71 -21.24 6.66
C LYS A 14 0.39 -19.93 5.94
N ASP A 15 -0.41 -19.09 6.58
CA ASP A 15 -0.65 -17.72 6.15
C ASP A 15 0.58 -16.83 6.41
N MET A 16 0.94 -15.96 5.46
CA MET A 16 2.13 -15.10 5.55
C MET A 16 2.13 -14.18 6.78
N THR A 17 0.96 -13.74 7.24
CA THR A 17 0.83 -12.85 8.41
C THR A 17 1.25 -13.57 9.70
N LYS A 18 1.07 -14.89 9.76
CA LYS A 18 1.41 -15.76 10.91
C LYS A 18 2.82 -16.35 10.83
N MET A 19 3.57 -16.10 9.77
CA MET A 19 4.97 -16.53 9.64
C MET A 19 5.93 -15.57 10.34
N THR A 20 6.70 -16.08 11.29
CA THR A 20 7.85 -15.38 11.88
C THR A 20 9.05 -15.57 10.95
N LEU A 21 9.41 -14.53 10.21
CA LEU A 21 10.61 -14.50 9.37
C LEU A 21 11.74 -13.78 10.15
N PRO A 22 13.01 -14.16 9.94
CA PRO A 22 14.13 -13.36 10.43
C PRO A 22 14.05 -11.93 9.89
N VAL A 23 14.47 -10.93 10.68
CA VAL A 23 14.44 -9.50 10.29
C VAL A 23 15.12 -9.22 8.95
N SER A 24 16.08 -10.05 8.54
CA SER A 24 16.74 -9.97 7.22
C SER A 24 15.80 -10.16 6.02
N PHE A 25 14.58 -10.65 6.25
CA PHE A 25 13.52 -10.78 5.25
C PHE A 25 12.40 -9.75 5.46
N ASN A 26 12.57 -8.82 6.39
CA ASN A 26 11.69 -7.66 6.51
C ASN A 26 12.28 -6.48 5.75
N GLU A 27 11.40 -5.70 5.14
CA GLU A 27 11.73 -4.34 4.72
C GLU A 27 11.43 -3.36 5.87
N PRO A 28 12.15 -2.23 5.98
CA PRO A 28 11.97 -1.27 7.06
C PRO A 28 10.72 -0.39 6.83
N THR A 29 9.59 -1.00 6.47
CA THR A 29 8.29 -0.34 6.25
C THR A 29 7.19 -1.14 6.94
N SER A 30 6.20 -0.43 7.50
CA SER A 30 4.94 -1.02 7.96
C SER A 30 4.05 -1.32 6.76
N LEU A 31 3.13 -2.29 6.85
CA LEU A 31 2.09 -2.45 5.82
C LEU A 31 1.28 -1.17 5.60
N LEU A 32 1.09 -0.36 6.66
CA LEU A 32 0.42 0.94 6.54
C LEU A 32 1.17 1.89 5.59
N TYR A 33 2.50 1.81 5.58
CA TYR A 33 3.35 2.67 4.76
C TYR A 33 3.30 2.18 3.31
N ARG A 34 3.23 0.85 3.11
CA ARG A 34 3.03 0.25 1.78
C ARG A 34 1.72 0.72 1.16
N CYS A 35 0.62 0.77 1.91
CA CYS A 35 -0.63 1.35 1.42
C CYS A 35 -0.50 2.85 1.08
N GLY A 36 0.32 3.59 1.81
CA GLY A 36 0.62 4.98 1.46
C GLY A 36 1.35 5.14 0.12
N GLU A 37 2.08 4.11 -0.34
CA GLU A 37 2.76 4.12 -1.64
C GLU A 37 1.78 4.01 -2.82
N ASP A 38 0.54 3.56 -2.59
CA ASP A 38 -0.51 3.53 -3.63
C ASP A 38 -0.76 4.95 -4.18
N MET A 39 -0.51 5.97 -3.36
CA MET A 39 -0.64 7.39 -3.71
C MET A 39 0.57 7.97 -4.47
N GLU A 40 1.56 7.16 -4.89
CA GLU A 40 2.75 7.61 -5.63
C GLU A 40 2.37 8.39 -6.89
N TYR A 41 1.39 7.86 -7.65
CA TYR A 41 0.91 8.40 -8.91
C TYR A 41 -0.48 9.06 -8.81
N ALA A 42 -0.80 9.65 -7.64
CA ALA A 42 -2.07 10.35 -7.40
C ALA A 42 -2.40 11.45 -8.43
N ASP A 43 -1.39 12.00 -9.12
CA ASP A 43 -1.57 12.99 -10.20
C ASP A 43 -2.45 12.46 -11.35
N LEU A 44 -2.56 11.13 -11.52
CA LEU A 44 -3.49 10.50 -12.46
C LEU A 44 -4.96 10.77 -12.09
N LEU A 45 -5.28 10.87 -10.80
CA LEU A 45 -6.62 11.20 -10.31
C LEU A 45 -6.96 12.68 -10.57
N ASP A 46 -5.97 13.58 -10.47
CA ASP A 46 -6.15 14.98 -10.86
C ASP A 46 -6.40 15.11 -12.36
N LEU A 47 -5.62 14.41 -13.19
CA LEU A 47 -5.86 14.36 -14.64
C LEU A 47 -7.25 13.80 -14.98
N ALA A 48 -7.69 12.77 -14.24
CA ALA A 48 -9.04 12.22 -14.37
C ALA A 48 -10.10 13.28 -14.03
N ALA A 49 -9.96 14.01 -12.92
CA ALA A 49 -10.93 15.03 -12.51
C ALA A 49 -11.11 16.15 -13.56
N GLU A 50 -10.08 16.43 -14.35
CA GLU A 50 -10.13 17.41 -15.44
C GLU A 50 -10.85 16.93 -16.72
N ARG A 51 -11.08 15.61 -16.90
CA ARG A 51 -11.69 15.11 -18.14
C ARG A 51 -13.21 15.25 -18.12
N ALA A 52 -13.75 15.80 -19.21
CA ALA A 52 -15.20 15.93 -19.39
C ALA A 52 -15.88 14.58 -19.64
N ASP A 53 -15.26 13.71 -20.48
CA ASP A 53 -15.79 12.39 -20.80
C ASP A 53 -15.54 11.40 -19.65
N SER A 54 -16.61 10.75 -19.20
CA SER A 54 -16.56 9.67 -18.22
C SER A 54 -15.65 8.50 -18.60
N ILE A 55 -15.54 8.17 -19.88
CA ILE A 55 -14.68 7.07 -20.34
C ILE A 55 -13.21 7.47 -20.23
N GLU A 56 -12.86 8.71 -20.59
CA GLU A 56 -11.52 9.24 -20.37
C GLU A 56 -11.15 9.24 -18.89
N ARG A 57 -12.07 9.67 -17.99
CA ARG A 57 -11.84 9.57 -16.54
C ARG A 57 -11.53 8.15 -16.10
N LEU A 58 -12.31 7.18 -16.58
CA LEU A 58 -12.12 5.77 -16.22
C LEU A 58 -10.76 5.23 -16.67
N ILE A 59 -10.23 5.68 -17.82
CA ILE A 59 -8.90 5.28 -18.30
C ILE A 59 -7.82 5.72 -17.29
N TYR A 60 -7.88 6.95 -16.79
CA TYR A 60 -6.92 7.45 -15.80
C TYR A 60 -7.06 6.75 -14.44
N VAL A 61 -8.29 6.49 -13.98
CA VAL A 61 -8.54 5.72 -12.76
C VAL A 61 -8.00 4.28 -12.89
N ALA A 62 -8.20 3.64 -14.04
CA ALA A 62 -7.64 2.31 -14.31
C ALA A 62 -6.11 2.32 -14.35
N ALA A 63 -5.50 3.36 -14.92
CA ALA A 63 -4.05 3.55 -14.90
C ALA A 63 -3.53 3.75 -13.47
N PHE A 64 -4.23 4.53 -12.64
CA PHE A 64 -3.90 4.72 -11.22
C PHE A 64 -3.92 3.39 -10.47
N ALA A 65 -5.01 2.62 -10.57
CA ALA A 65 -5.13 1.31 -9.93
C ALA A 65 -4.06 0.29 -10.39
N ALA A 66 -3.54 0.42 -11.62
CA ALA A 66 -2.44 -0.42 -12.10
C ALA A 66 -1.06 0.07 -11.61
N SER A 67 -0.91 1.35 -11.30
CA SER A 67 0.37 1.99 -10.99
C SER A 67 0.94 1.57 -9.63
N GLU A 68 0.08 1.21 -8.68
CA GLU A 68 0.43 0.77 -7.31
C GLU A 68 1.45 -0.39 -7.31
N TYR A 69 1.35 -1.28 -8.31
CA TYR A 69 2.23 -2.44 -8.44
C TYR A 69 3.66 -2.09 -8.88
N ALA A 70 3.89 -0.91 -9.46
CA ALA A 70 5.21 -0.52 -9.95
C ALA A 70 6.25 -0.49 -8.82
N SER A 71 5.84 -0.08 -7.62
CA SER A 71 6.68 0.00 -6.41
C SER A 71 7.08 -1.37 -5.84
N THR A 72 6.47 -2.46 -6.31
CA THR A 72 6.68 -3.82 -5.77
C THR A 72 7.89 -4.53 -6.38
N ILE A 73 8.38 -4.05 -7.54
CA ILE A 73 9.47 -4.68 -8.27
C ILE A 73 10.74 -4.72 -7.40
N GLY A 74 11.32 -5.91 -7.23
CA GLY A 74 12.57 -6.09 -6.47
C GLY A 74 12.42 -6.13 -4.95
N ARG A 75 11.22 -5.93 -4.40
CA ARG A 75 10.96 -5.94 -2.95
C ARG A 75 10.46 -7.31 -2.47
N VAL A 76 11.37 -8.30 -2.51
CA VAL A 76 11.10 -9.65 -1.99
C VAL A 76 11.34 -9.70 -0.47
N ALA A 77 10.61 -8.85 0.26
CA ALA A 77 10.68 -8.72 1.71
C ALA A 77 9.28 -8.47 2.30
N LYS A 78 9.06 -8.92 3.53
CA LYS A 78 7.80 -8.78 4.25
C LYS A 78 7.79 -7.43 4.99
N PRO A 79 6.87 -6.51 4.70
CA PRO A 79 6.69 -5.33 5.55
C PRO A 79 6.26 -5.74 6.97
N PHE A 80 6.51 -4.88 7.94
CA PHE A 80 6.07 -5.12 9.31
C PHE A 80 4.55 -5.22 9.38
N ASN A 81 4.06 -6.22 10.12
CA ASN A 81 2.64 -6.36 10.40
C ASN A 81 2.26 -5.28 11.43
N PRO A 82 1.33 -4.35 11.13
CA PRO A 82 1.02 -3.25 12.02
C PRO A 82 0.40 -3.75 13.33
N LEU A 83 0.64 -3.01 14.40
CA LEU A 83 -0.08 -3.21 15.67
C LEU A 83 -1.55 -2.80 15.50
N LEU A 84 -2.45 -3.40 16.28
CA LEU A 84 -3.84 -2.93 16.34
C LEU A 84 -3.86 -1.48 16.86
N GLY A 85 -4.51 -0.58 16.11
CA GLY A 85 -4.53 0.85 16.39
C GLY A 85 -3.24 1.60 15.99
N GLU A 86 -2.30 0.94 15.31
CA GLU A 86 -1.19 1.65 14.64
C GLU A 86 -1.77 2.56 13.54
N THR A 87 -1.25 3.78 13.46
CA THR A 87 -1.68 4.78 12.48
C THR A 87 -0.50 5.25 11.64
N PHE A 88 -0.78 5.63 10.39
CA PHE A 88 0.16 6.33 9.53
C PHE A 88 -0.55 7.50 8.85
N GLU A 89 0.06 8.68 8.90
CA GLU A 89 -0.41 9.88 8.21
C GLU A 89 0.67 10.38 7.24
N TYR A 90 0.23 10.89 6.10
CA TYR A 90 1.13 11.42 5.08
C TYR A 90 0.48 12.60 4.37
N VAL A 91 1.17 13.73 4.33
CA VAL A 91 0.68 14.95 3.69
C VAL A 91 1.66 15.35 2.61
N ARG A 92 1.13 15.67 1.42
CA ARG A 92 1.91 16.13 0.28
C ARG A 92 1.43 17.51 -0.17
N PRO A 93 1.97 18.60 0.42
CA PRO A 93 1.62 19.95 0.00
C PRO A 93 1.93 20.23 -1.48
N ASP A 94 2.93 19.55 -2.03
CA ASP A 94 3.32 19.62 -3.44
C ASP A 94 2.31 18.95 -4.38
N LYS A 95 1.54 17.95 -3.90
CA LYS A 95 0.48 17.26 -4.65
C LYS A 95 -0.94 17.57 -4.14
N ASN A 96 -1.03 18.43 -3.12
CA ASN A 96 -2.27 18.89 -2.51
C ASN A 96 -3.24 17.79 -2.01
N TYR A 97 -2.71 16.72 -1.42
CA TYR A 97 -3.51 15.71 -0.75
C TYR A 97 -2.99 15.37 0.65
N ARG A 98 -3.86 14.80 1.48
CA ARG A 98 -3.51 14.13 2.74
C ARG A 98 -4.02 12.69 2.72
N PHE A 99 -3.28 11.79 3.35
CA PHE A 99 -3.58 10.37 3.49
C PHE A 99 -3.49 9.99 4.96
N PHE A 100 -4.43 9.17 5.42
CA PHE A 100 -4.45 8.59 6.74
C PHE A 100 -4.84 7.12 6.65
N ILE A 101 -4.21 6.27 7.46
CA ILE A 101 -4.58 4.86 7.58
C ILE A 101 -4.41 4.38 9.03
N GLU A 102 -5.35 3.55 9.49
CA GLU A 102 -5.29 2.87 10.78
C GLU A 102 -5.44 1.35 10.60
N GLN A 103 -4.68 0.58 11.37
CA GLN A 103 -4.91 -0.86 11.52
C GLN A 103 -6.11 -1.11 12.45
N VAL A 104 -7.29 -1.29 11.87
CA VAL A 104 -8.57 -1.42 12.62
C VAL A 104 -8.87 -2.85 13.10
N SER A 105 -8.16 -3.87 12.59
CA SER A 105 -8.26 -5.24 13.06
C SER A 105 -6.92 -5.97 12.92
N HIS A 106 -6.62 -6.89 13.83
CA HIS A 106 -5.40 -7.71 13.77
C HIS A 106 -5.69 -9.19 13.40
N HIS A 107 -6.92 -9.67 13.62
CA HIS A 107 -7.33 -11.04 13.35
C HIS A 107 -8.73 -11.10 12.72
N PRO A 108 -8.85 -11.00 11.37
CA PRO A 108 -7.76 -10.86 10.40
C PRO A 108 -7.14 -9.45 10.38
N PRO A 109 -5.92 -9.27 9.86
CA PRO A 109 -5.33 -7.94 9.70
C PRO A 109 -6.13 -7.13 8.66
N VAL A 110 -6.64 -5.97 9.07
CA VAL A 110 -7.38 -5.02 8.22
C VAL A 110 -6.88 -3.60 8.51
N GLY A 111 -6.52 -2.88 7.45
CA GLY A 111 -6.26 -1.44 7.48
C GLY A 111 -7.43 -0.68 6.87
N ALA A 112 -7.77 0.48 7.44
CA ALA A 112 -8.76 1.41 6.90
C ALA A 112 -8.05 2.70 6.49
N ALA A 113 -8.00 2.97 5.19
CA ALA A 113 -7.36 4.14 4.60
C ALA A 113 -8.39 5.20 4.22
N TRP A 114 -7.97 6.46 4.24
CA TRP A 114 -8.72 7.61 3.77
C TRP A 114 -7.75 8.66 3.21
N ALA A 115 -7.98 9.13 1.99
CA ALA A 115 -7.23 10.21 1.38
C ALA A 115 -8.13 11.28 0.79
N GLU A 116 -7.72 12.54 0.94
CA GLU A 116 -8.49 13.71 0.52
C GLU A 116 -7.60 14.65 -0.28
N SER A 117 -8.13 15.06 -1.44
CA SER A 117 -7.65 16.14 -2.31
C SER A 117 -8.84 17.03 -2.67
N PRO A 118 -8.66 18.29 -3.12
CA PRO A 118 -9.79 19.11 -3.55
C PRO A 118 -10.66 18.51 -4.67
N ASN A 119 -10.09 17.59 -5.47
CA ASN A 119 -10.73 17.07 -6.67
C ASN A 119 -11.21 15.61 -6.55
N TRP A 120 -10.74 14.87 -5.54
CA TRP A 120 -11.00 13.43 -5.39
C TRP A 120 -10.80 12.97 -3.94
N GLU A 121 -11.43 11.85 -3.61
CA GLU A 121 -11.30 11.12 -2.35
C GLU A 121 -10.97 9.66 -2.66
N TYR A 122 -10.19 9.00 -1.80
CA TYR A 122 -9.79 7.59 -1.91
C TYR A 122 -9.93 6.88 -0.56
#